data_AF-A0A662B8T1-F1
#
_entry.id   AF-A0A662B8T1-F1
#
_cell.length_a   1.000
_cell.length_b   1.000
_cell.length_c   1.000
_cell.angle_alpha   90.00
_cell.angle_beta   90.00
_cell.angle_gamma   90.00
#
_symmetry.space_group_name_H-M   'P 1'
#
loop_
_entity.id
_entity.type
_entity.pdbx_description
1 polymer ?
#
loop_
_entity_poly.entity_id
_entity_poly.type
_entity_poly.pdbx_seq_one_letter_code
_entity_poly.pdbx_strand_id
1 'polypeptide(L)'
;MKQIQNQKIDINELNTFDIKEYFFKIIDHWKLFAVTILLGLIIANIVNRRTQKIYNLKSLITVKDEQNPLFASSTNIAFNWGGPSDQVETIMTILKSRTHNEKVVDRLKFNIDYLKEGDYRKDDIYGKNP
;
A
#
# COMPACT_ATOMS: atom_id res chain seq x y z
N MET A 1 53.03 58.15 -15.01
CA MET A 1 52.06 57.36 -15.79
C MET A 1 52.44 55.88 -15.67
N LYS A 2 51.69 55.07 -14.92
CA LYS A 2 51.80 53.61 -14.93
C LYS A 2 50.55 53.07 -15.62
N GLN A 3 50.73 52.32 -16.71
CA GLN A 3 49.62 51.77 -17.47
C GLN A 3 49.02 50.58 -16.71
N ILE A 4 47.70 50.61 -16.55
CA ILE A 4 46.88 49.53 -16.03
C ILE A 4 46.81 48.47 -17.12
N GLN A 5 47.44 47.31 -16.93
CA GLN A 5 47.24 46.18 -17.82
C GLN A 5 45.90 45.52 -17.49
N ASN A 6 44.99 45.52 -18.46
CA ASN A 6 43.77 44.73 -18.43
C ASN A 6 44.12 43.24 -18.28
N GLN A 7 43.72 42.62 -17.17
CA GLN A 7 43.61 41.17 -17.08
C GLN A 7 42.52 40.70 -18.04
N LYS A 8 42.91 40.01 -19.11
CA LYS A 8 42.00 39.12 -19.82
C LYS A 8 41.79 37.91 -18.93
N ILE A 9 40.55 37.74 -18.46
CA ILE A 9 40.13 36.52 -17.76
C ILE A 9 39.89 35.48 -18.84
N ASP A 10 40.80 34.50 -18.95
CA ASP A 10 40.66 33.38 -19.87
C ASP A 10 39.52 32.45 -19.38
N ILE A 11 38.33 32.64 -19.94
CA ILE A 11 37.11 31.85 -19.68
C ILE A 11 37.19 30.38 -20.13
N ASN A 12 38.34 29.95 -20.69
CA ASN A 12 38.60 28.58 -21.14
C ASN A 12 39.14 27.67 -20.01
N GLU A 13 39.44 28.21 -18.82
CA GLU A 13 39.77 27.45 -17.61
C GLU A 13 38.54 27.04 -16.77
N LEU A 14 37.33 27.17 -17.32
CA LEU A 14 36.16 26.51 -16.75
C LEU A 14 36.31 25.01 -17.01
N ASN A 15 37.00 24.33 -16.08
CA ASN A 15 37.15 22.89 -15.96
C ASN A 15 36.00 22.16 -16.66
N THR A 16 36.28 21.62 -17.84
CA THR A 16 35.33 20.74 -18.54
C THR A 16 35.05 19.60 -17.58
N PHE A 17 33.81 19.51 -17.09
CA PHE A 17 33.42 18.52 -16.09
C PHE A 17 33.57 17.12 -16.68
N ASP A 18 34.69 16.47 -16.36
CA ASP A 18 35.06 15.18 -16.93
C ASP A 18 34.40 14.06 -16.11
N ILE A 19 33.20 13.66 -16.56
CA ILE A 19 32.34 12.66 -15.89
C ILE A 19 33.09 11.36 -15.60
N LYS A 20 34.00 10.96 -16.50
CA LYS A 20 34.80 9.73 -16.35
C LYS A 20 35.73 9.80 -15.15
N GLU A 21 36.39 10.93 -14.93
CA GLU A 21 37.32 11.10 -13.81
C GLU A 21 36.57 11.00 -12.47
N TYR A 22 35.38 11.61 -12.39
CA TYR A 22 34.54 11.53 -11.20
C TYR A 22 34.03 10.11 -10.93
N PHE A 23 33.68 9.36 -11.97
CA PHE A 23 33.25 7.96 -11.83
C PHE A 23 34.33 7.06 -11.21
N PHE A 24 35.58 7.19 -11.66
CA PHE A 24 36.69 6.43 -11.06
C PHE A 24 36.97 6.85 -9.62
N LYS A 25 36.85 8.16 -9.30
CA LYS A 25 36.97 8.65 -7.90
C LYS A 25 35.90 8.07 -6.98
N ILE A 26 34.66 7.89 -7.46
CA ILE A 26 33.58 7.25 -6.69
C ILE A 26 33.93 5.79 -6.39
N ILE A 27 34.39 5.04 -7.39
CA ILE A 27 34.77 3.63 -7.23
C ILE A 27 35.96 3.48 -6.29
N ASP A 28 36.92 4.39 -6.32
CA ASP A 28 38.08 4.38 -5.42
C ASP A 28 37.64 4.44 -3.93
N HIS A 29 36.54 5.12 -3.65
CA HIS A 29 35.95 5.25 -2.31
C HIS A 29 34.89 4.16 -1.99
N TRP A 30 34.89 3.02 -2.69
CA TRP A 30 33.91 1.94 -2.52
C TRP A 30 33.72 1.46 -1.07
N LYS A 31 34.76 1.57 -0.23
CA LYS A 31 34.70 1.20 1.19
C LYS A 31 33.68 2.04 1.97
N LEU A 32 33.57 3.34 1.68
CA LEU A 32 32.60 4.22 2.34
C LEU A 32 31.17 3.81 1.96
N PHE A 33 30.95 3.45 0.69
CA PHE A 33 29.67 2.91 0.23
C PHE A 33 29.32 1.57 0.90
N ALA A 34 30.29 0.67 1.04
CA ALA A 34 30.08 -0.59 1.74
C ALA A 34 29.64 -0.38 3.20
N VAL A 35 30.28 0.57 3.90
CA VAL A 35 29.94 0.90 5.28
C VAL A 35 28.53 1.50 5.39
N THR A 36 28.18 2.44 4.51
CA THR A 36 26.83 3.06 4.55
C THR A 36 25.74 2.07 4.17
N ILE A 37 25.98 1.17 3.20
CA ILE A 37 25.06 0.09 2.85
C ILE A 37 24.85 -0.84 4.05
N LEU A 38 25.93 -1.26 4.71
CA LEU A 38 25.84 -2.13 5.88
C LEU A 38 25.06 -1.46 7.02
N LEU A 39 25.31 -0.18 7.26
CA LEU A 39 24.59 0.60 8.28
C LEU A 39 23.10 0.74 7.91
N GLY A 40 22.79 0.97 6.64
CA GLY A 40 21.41 1.01 6.13
C GLY A 40 20.68 -0.32 6.31
N LEU A 41 21.34 -1.45 6.06
CA LEU A 41 20.77 -2.78 6.27
C LEU A 41 20.51 -3.08 7.75
N ILE A 42 21.38 -2.64 8.66
CA ILE A 42 21.17 -2.77 10.10
C ILE A 42 19.91 -2.00 10.52
N ILE A 43 19.79 -0.74 10.11
CA ILE A 43 18.61 0.09 10.42
C ILE A 43 17.35 -0.54 9.83
N ALA A 44 17.39 -0.97 8.57
CA ALA A 44 16.26 -1.62 7.91
C ALA A 44 15.84 -2.91 8.63
N ASN A 45 16.79 -3.72 9.14
CA ASN A 45 16.47 -4.92 9.89
C ASN A 45 15.72 -4.61 11.20
N ILE A 46 16.18 -3.58 11.93
CA ILE A 46 15.54 -3.15 13.18
C ILE A 46 14.12 -2.65 12.91
N VAL A 47 13.95 -1.82 11.87
CA VAL A 47 12.63 -1.30 11.48
C VAL A 47 11.70 -2.43 11.06
N ASN A 48 12.14 -3.33 10.17
CA ASN A 48 11.33 -4.44 9.69
C ASN A 48 10.88 -5.40 10.81
N ARG A 49 11.70 -5.59 11.85
CA ARG A 49 11.31 -6.40 13.02
C ARG A 49 10.24 -5.73 13.88
N ARG A 50 10.19 -4.40 13.92
CA ARG A 50 9.25 -3.63 14.76
C ARG A 50 7.95 -3.26 14.05
N THR A 51 7.96 -3.23 12.71
CA THR A 51 6.78 -2.88 11.92
C THR A 51 5.73 -4.00 11.92
N GLN A 52 4.48 -3.64 12.22
CA GLN A 52 3.33 -4.55 12.18
C GLN A 52 2.96 -4.88 10.72
N LYS A 53 2.67 -6.16 10.45
CA LYS A 53 2.08 -6.58 9.18
C LYS A 53 0.61 -6.17 9.15
N ILE A 54 0.24 -5.29 8.23
CA ILE A 54 -1.17 -4.95 7.97
C ILE A 54 -1.70 -5.96 6.96
N TYR A 55 -2.69 -6.76 7.36
CA TYR A 55 -3.34 -7.73 6.50
C TYR A 55 -4.61 -7.11 5.89
N ASN A 56 -4.80 -7.29 4.59
CA ASN A 56 -6.02 -6.88 3.89
C ASN A 56 -6.66 -8.10 3.22
N LEU A 57 -7.97 -8.26 3.41
CA LEU A 57 -8.77 -9.34 2.83
C LEU A 57 -9.69 -8.76 1.76
N LYS A 58 -9.59 -9.28 0.53
CA LYS A 58 -10.48 -8.95 -0.58
C LYS A 58 -11.29 -10.18 -0.96
N SER A 59 -12.62 -10.03 -1.03
CA SER A 59 -13.55 -11.08 -1.45
C SER A 59 -14.39 -10.61 -2.65
N LEU A 60 -14.71 -11.53 -3.55
CA LEU A 60 -15.61 -11.30 -4.68
C LEU A 60 -16.88 -12.13 -4.47
N ILE A 61 -18.04 -11.48 -4.49
CA ILE A 61 -19.34 -12.12 -4.30
C ILE A 61 -20.14 -11.97 -5.59
N THR A 62 -20.62 -13.09 -6.12
CA THR A 62 -21.49 -13.13 -7.31
C THR A 62 -22.89 -13.54 -6.89
N VAL A 63 -23.88 -12.73 -7.23
CA VAL A 63 -25.29 -12.99 -6.96
C VAL A 63 -25.98 -13.28 -8.29
N LYS A 64 -26.66 -14.43 -8.38
CA LYS A 64 -27.50 -14.77 -9.52
C LYS A 64 -28.95 -14.45 -9.18
N ASP A 65 -29.58 -13.63 -10.00
CA ASP A 65 -31.02 -13.38 -9.94
C ASP A 65 -31.74 -14.45 -10.78
N GLU A 66 -32.70 -15.15 -10.18
CA GLU A 66 -33.49 -16.17 -10.86
C GLU A 66 -34.86 -15.60 -11.19
N GLN A 67 -35.05 -15.21 -12.45
CA GLN A 67 -36.38 -14.87 -12.95
C GLN A 67 -37.24 -16.13 -13.05
N ASN A 68 -38.31 -16.19 -12.26
CA ASN A 68 -39.21 -17.32 -12.26
C ASN A 68 -40.01 -17.38 -13.58
N PRO A 69 -39.91 -18.48 -14.36
CA PRO A 69 -40.54 -18.61 -15.67
C PRO A 69 -42.08 -18.62 -15.63
N LEU A 70 -42.69 -18.83 -14.45
CA LEU A 70 -44.15 -18.79 -14.27
C LEU A 70 -44.73 -17.36 -14.30
N PHE A 71 -43.90 -16.33 -14.18
CA PHE A 71 -44.32 -14.92 -14.27
C PHE A 71 -44.14 -14.32 -15.68
N ALA A 72 -43.66 -15.10 -16.65
CA ALA A 72 -43.44 -14.65 -18.03
C ALA A 72 -44.69 -14.73 -18.94
N SER A 73 -45.79 -15.30 -18.44
CA SER A 73 -46.95 -15.69 -19.25
C SER A 73 -48.19 -14.83 -19.00
N SER A 74 -48.12 -13.55 -19.40
CA SER A 74 -49.23 -12.76 -19.97
C SER A 74 -48.85 -11.27 -19.97
N THR A 75 -48.33 -10.79 -21.09
CA THR A 75 -48.30 -9.36 -21.49
C THR A 75 -47.93 -8.34 -20.40
N ASN A 76 -46.77 -8.49 -19.76
CA ASN A 76 -46.16 -7.41 -19.00
C ASN A 76 -44.74 -7.19 -19.52
N ILE A 77 -44.58 -6.27 -20.47
CA ILE A 77 -43.27 -5.88 -21.02
C ILE A 77 -42.61 -4.96 -19.97
N ALA A 78 -42.09 -5.56 -18.90
CA ALA A 78 -41.22 -4.86 -17.98
C ALA A 78 -39.89 -4.62 -18.69
N PHE A 79 -39.65 -3.37 -19.11
CA PHE A 79 -38.37 -2.95 -19.66
C PHE A 79 -37.31 -2.96 -18.55
N ASN A 80 -36.63 -4.09 -18.37
CA ASN A 80 -35.49 -4.25 -17.46
C ASN A 80 -34.17 -3.72 -18.09
N TRP A 81 -34.24 -2.53 -18.71
CA TRP A 81 -33.18 -2.00 -19.57
C TRP A 81 -32.17 -1.19 -18.76
N GLY A 82 -31.22 -1.89 -18.15
CA GLY A 82 -29.97 -1.32 -17.64
C GLY A 82 -29.96 -1.08 -16.14
N GLY A 83 -29.09 -1.81 -15.45
CA GLY A 83 -28.87 -1.70 -13.99
C GLY A 83 -28.73 -3.08 -13.34
N PRO A 84 -28.13 -3.17 -12.14
CA PRO A 84 -28.27 -4.36 -11.30
C PRO A 84 -29.76 -4.54 -10.95
N SER A 85 -30.23 -5.78 -10.79
CA SER A 85 -31.61 -5.99 -10.36
C SER A 85 -31.82 -5.50 -8.92
N ASP A 86 -33.05 -5.14 -8.57
CA ASP A 86 -33.42 -4.70 -7.22
C ASP A 86 -32.96 -5.70 -6.15
N GLN A 87 -32.99 -7.00 -6.44
CA GLN A 87 -32.50 -8.05 -5.54
C GLN A 87 -30.98 -7.97 -5.34
N VAL A 88 -30.22 -7.80 -6.43
CA VAL A 88 -28.75 -7.64 -6.37
C VAL A 88 -28.37 -6.35 -5.64
N GLU A 89 -29.05 -5.24 -5.93
CA GLU A 89 -28.83 -3.96 -5.25
C GLU A 89 -29.18 -4.04 -3.76
N THR A 90 -30.26 -4.73 -3.41
CA THR A 90 -30.65 -4.96 -2.01
C THR A 90 -29.58 -5.75 -1.26
N ILE A 91 -29.07 -6.84 -1.84
CA ILE A 91 -28.01 -7.63 -1.22
C ILE A 91 -26.73 -6.79 -1.07
N MET A 92 -26.37 -6.01 -2.09
CA MET A 92 -25.22 -5.11 -2.03
C MET A 92 -25.39 -4.06 -0.91
N THR A 93 -26.59 -3.51 -0.76
CA THR A 93 -26.91 -2.52 0.28
C THR A 93 -26.86 -3.14 1.66
N ILE A 94 -27.39 -4.35 1.85
CA ILE A 94 -27.34 -5.08 3.11
C ILE A 94 -25.88 -5.35 3.52
N LEU A 95 -25.03 -5.84 2.60
CA LEU A 95 -23.62 -6.11 2.89
C LEU A 95 -22.81 -4.85 3.23
N LYS A 96 -23.17 -3.69 2.65
CA LYS A 96 -22.55 -2.40 2.98
C LYS A 96 -23.12 -1.76 4.25
N SER A 97 -24.26 -2.22 4.73
CA SER A 97 -24.97 -1.58 5.85
C SER A 97 -24.23 -1.74 7.17
N ARG A 98 -24.25 -0.68 8.00
CA ARG A 98 -23.65 -0.70 9.34
C ARG A 98 -24.29 -1.76 10.24
N THR A 99 -25.61 -1.89 10.20
CA THR A 99 -26.35 -2.82 11.07
C THR A 99 -26.03 -4.28 10.77
N HIS A 100 -25.78 -4.63 9.50
CA HIS A 100 -25.30 -5.97 9.14
C HIS A 100 -23.88 -6.20 9.68
N ASN A 101 -22.96 -5.27 9.42
CA ASN A 101 -21.57 -5.37 9.87
C ASN A 101 -21.45 -5.43 11.39
N GLU A 102 -22.27 -4.68 12.12
CA GLU A 102 -22.34 -4.72 13.59
C GLU A 102 -22.72 -6.12 14.11
N LYS A 103 -23.75 -6.75 13.51
CA LYS A 103 -24.14 -8.13 13.85
C LYS A 103 -23.04 -9.14 13.54
N VAL A 104 -22.30 -8.94 12.45
CA VAL A 104 -21.17 -9.81 12.08
C VAL A 104 -20.03 -9.68 13.09
N VAL A 105 -19.67 -8.45 13.47
CA VAL A 105 -18.64 -8.17 14.47
C VAL A 105 -19.01 -8.76 15.83
N ASP A 106 -20.25 -8.58 16.27
CA ASP A 106 -20.76 -9.09 17.54
C ASP A 106 -20.75 -10.62 17.58
N ARG A 107 -21.23 -11.28 16.52
CA ARG A 107 -21.24 -12.75 16.42
C ARG A 107 -19.84 -13.36 16.40
N LEU A 108 -18.89 -12.73 15.71
CA LEU A 108 -17.51 -13.19 15.62
C LEU A 108 -16.63 -12.69 16.78
N LYS A 109 -17.20 -11.86 17.67
CA LYS A 109 -16.49 -11.23 18.80
C LYS A 109 -15.23 -10.48 18.39
N PHE A 110 -15.23 -9.86 17.20
CA PHE A 110 -14.11 -9.04 16.71
C PHE A 110 -13.93 -7.72 17.47
N ASN A 111 -14.77 -7.46 18.47
CA ASN A 111 -14.62 -6.33 19.39
C ASN A 111 -13.67 -6.62 20.57
N ILE A 112 -13.17 -7.85 20.71
CA ILE A 112 -12.29 -8.26 21.81
C ILE A 112 -10.89 -8.56 21.25
N ASP A 113 -9.90 -7.77 21.65
CA ASP A 113 -8.51 -7.98 21.29
C ASP A 113 -7.81 -8.87 22.34
N TYR A 114 -7.24 -9.98 21.89
CA TYR A 114 -6.42 -10.85 22.73
C TYR A 114 -4.96 -10.49 22.54
N LEU A 115 -4.44 -9.67 23.45
CA LEU A 115 -3.08 -9.14 23.39
C LEU A 115 -2.21 -9.76 24.47
N LYS A 116 -1.05 -10.30 24.07
CA LYS A 116 -0.01 -10.77 24.99
C LYS A 116 1.17 -9.80 24.98
N GLU A 117 1.70 -9.49 26.16
CA GLU A 117 2.92 -8.70 26.27
C GLU A 117 4.10 -9.44 25.63
N GLY A 118 4.73 -8.84 24.63
CA GLY A 118 5.96 -9.30 24.00
C GLY A 118 7.10 -8.31 24.21
N ASP A 119 8.31 -8.65 23.75
CA ASP A 119 9.53 -7.89 24.05
C ASP A 119 9.54 -6.46 23.49
N TYR A 120 8.78 -6.19 22.42
CA TYR A 120 8.75 -4.88 21.74
C TYR A 120 7.35 -4.27 21.64
N ARG A 121 6.29 -5.09 21.72
CA ARG A 121 4.89 -4.70 21.57
C ARG A 121 3.99 -5.81 22.11
N LYS A 122 2.75 -5.46 22.42
CA LYS A 122 1.64 -6.40 22.56
C LYS A 122 1.33 -7.11 21.25
N ASP A 123 1.54 -8.42 21.20
CA ASP A 123 1.23 -9.24 20.03
C ASP A 123 -0.18 -9.82 20.12
N ASP A 124 -0.87 -9.84 18.97
CA ASP A 124 -2.19 -10.43 18.84
C ASP A 124 -2.08 -11.97 18.87
N ILE A 125 -2.79 -12.58 19.82
CA ILE A 125 -2.83 -14.03 20.04
C ILE A 125 -4.22 -14.62 19.77
N TYR A 126 -5.06 -13.93 19.01
CA TYR A 126 -6.37 -14.43 18.58
C TYR A 126 -6.26 -15.85 17.99
N GLY A 127 -7.05 -16.80 18.51
CA GLY A 127 -7.05 -18.21 18.11
C GLY A 127 -5.94 -19.10 18.71
N LYS A 128 -5.01 -18.57 19.52
CA LYS A 128 -3.97 -19.35 20.22
C LYS A 128 -4.23 -19.52 21.72
N ASN A 129 -5.16 -18.76 22.29
CA ASN A 129 -5.62 -18.89 23.67
C ASN A 129 -7.02 -19.52 23.65
N PRO A 130 -7.39 -20.38 24.63
CA PRO A 130 -8.75 -20.92 24.73
C PRO A 130 -9.80 -19.83 24.92
#